data_AF-A0A1Q6VNV3-F1
#
_entry.id   AF-A0A1Q6VNV3-F1
#
_cell.length_a   1.000
_cell.length_b   1.000
_cell.length_c   1.000
_cell.angle_alpha   90.00
_cell.angle_beta   90.00
_cell.angle_gamma   90.00
#
_symmetry.space_group_name_H-M   'P 1'
#
loop_
_entity.id
_entity.type
_entity.pdbx_description
1 polymer ?
#
loop_
_entity_poly.entity_id
_entity_poly.type
_entity_poly.pdbx_seq_one_letter_code
_entity_poly.pdbx_strand_id
1 'polypeptide(L)'
;MAHAGLLQVAEFSRCAGNSELLSICRDRFASVLVPNQIAPNGNFPLELARTKPYGYCLFNLDAMGTLCAILASVSDTVWIFETLDGRGIRKAVEYMFPFIADNRRWLLPAVAPAGRDSGAIPSQLPKRSSEISPSGSRTMGAEG
;
A
#
# COMPACT_ATOMS: atom_id res chain seq x y z
N MET A 1 0.98 -3.48 -1.93
CA MET A 1 -0.24 -2.82 -1.43
C MET A 1 -1.41 -3.81 -1.20
N ALA A 2 -1.17 -5.10 -1.00
CA ALA A 2 -2.24 -6.10 -0.87
C ALA A 2 -3.00 -6.04 0.47
N HIS A 3 -2.42 -5.37 1.48
CA HIS A 3 -2.84 -5.37 2.88
C HIS A 3 -3.95 -4.31 3.13
N ALA A 4 -3.85 -3.14 2.48
CA ALA A 4 -4.84 -2.08 2.61
C ALA A 4 -6.23 -2.48 2.06
N GLY A 5 -6.27 -3.28 0.99
CA GLY A 5 -7.53 -3.73 0.39
C GLY A 5 -8.32 -4.67 1.30
N LEU A 6 -7.65 -5.64 1.94
CA LEU A 6 -8.34 -6.57 2.84
C LEU A 6 -8.87 -5.88 4.09
N LEU A 7 -8.11 -4.93 4.64
CA LEU A 7 -8.53 -4.12 5.79
C LEU A 7 -9.82 -3.35 5.52
N GLN A 8 -9.90 -2.64 4.39
CA GLN A 8 -11.09 -1.87 4.02
C GLN A 8 -12.31 -2.77 3.81
N VAL A 9 -12.14 -3.90 3.11
CA VAL A 9 -13.22 -4.86 2.89
C VAL A 9 -13.72 -5.43 4.21
N ALA A 10 -12.81 -5.79 5.12
CA ALA A 10 -13.18 -6.30 6.44
C ALA A 10 -13.98 -5.26 7.25
N GLU A 11 -13.52 -4.01 7.30
CA GLU A 11 -14.20 -2.98 8.08
C GLU A 11 -15.58 -2.63 7.51
N PHE A 12 -15.71 -2.48 6.18
CA PHE A 12 -17.01 -2.23 5.58
C PHE A 12 -17.96 -3.42 5.75
N SER A 13 -17.45 -4.66 5.68
CA SER A 13 -18.25 -5.85 5.95
C SER A 13 -18.75 -5.87 7.40
N ARG A 14 -17.89 -5.49 8.35
CA ARG A 14 -18.26 -5.36 9.77
C ARG A 14 -19.35 -4.31 9.96
N CYS A 15 -19.19 -3.12 9.38
CA CYS A 15 -20.18 -2.04 9.45
C CYS A 15 -21.51 -2.41 8.79
N ALA A 16 -21.48 -3.17 7.69
CA ALA A 16 -22.68 -3.63 6.98
C ALA A 16 -23.31 -4.90 7.57
N GLY A 17 -22.72 -5.51 8.63
CA GLY A 17 -23.19 -6.77 9.20
C GLY A 17 -23.00 -8.00 8.30
N ASN A 18 -22.15 -7.91 7.27
CA ASN A 18 -21.91 -8.99 6.32
C ASN A 18 -20.93 -10.03 6.90
N SER A 19 -21.49 -10.98 7.65
CA SER A 19 -20.72 -12.02 8.35
C SER A 19 -20.04 -13.02 7.40
N GLU A 20 -20.64 -13.29 6.24
CA GLU A 20 -20.06 -14.16 5.21
C GLU A 20 -18.76 -13.54 4.66
N LEU A 21 -18.79 -12.26 4.30
CA LEU A 21 -17.61 -11.58 3.77
C LEU A 21 -16.53 -11.38 4.84
N LEU A 22 -16.90 -11.23 6.12
CA LEU A 22 -15.95 -11.27 7.23
C LEU A 22 -15.27 -12.64 7.36
N SER A 23 -16.00 -13.74 7.17
CA SER A 23 -15.42 -15.09 7.15
C SER A 23 -14.40 -15.24 6.02
N ILE A 24 -14.75 -14.80 4.82
CA ILE A 24 -13.82 -14.78 3.68
C ILE A 24 -12.58 -13.94 3.99
N CYS A 25 -12.73 -12.82 4.70
CA CYS A 25 -11.58 -12.01 5.11
C CYS A 25 -10.67 -12.73 6.11
N ARG A 26 -11.22 -13.52 7.05
CA ARG A 26 -10.42 -14.38 7.95
C ARG A 26 -9.64 -15.43 7.17
N ASP A 27 -10.30 -16.11 6.23
CA ASP A 27 -9.66 -17.14 5.41
C ASP A 27 -8.52 -16.54 4.59
N ARG A 28 -8.73 -15.37 3.95
CA ARG A 28 -7.68 -14.68 3.20
C ARG A 28 -6.57 -14.15 4.09
N PHE A 29 -6.86 -13.70 5.31
CA PHE A 29 -5.84 -13.30 6.27
C PHE A 29 -4.87 -14.47 6.54
N ALA A 30 -5.42 -15.64 6.87
CA ALA A 30 -4.65 -16.84 7.22
C ALA A 30 -3.95 -17.48 6.02
N SER A 31 -4.66 -17.67 4.90
CA SER A 31 -4.16 -18.43 3.74
C SER A 31 -3.34 -17.60 2.75
N VAL A 32 -3.53 -16.27 2.71
CA VAL A 32 -2.89 -15.40 1.72
C VAL A 32 -2.05 -14.33 2.37
N LEU A 33 -2.59 -13.55 3.30
CA LEU A 33 -1.89 -12.36 3.80
C LEU A 33 -0.68 -12.73 4.66
N VAL A 34 -0.88 -13.53 5.72
CA VAL A 34 0.21 -13.92 6.63
C VAL A 34 1.34 -14.66 5.90
N PRO A 35 1.09 -15.72 5.10
CA PRO A 35 2.16 -16.47 4.45
C PRO A 35 2.98 -15.64 3.46
N ASN A 36 2.37 -14.66 2.79
CA ASN A 36 3.04 -13.85 1.77
C ASN A 36 3.70 -12.56 2.30
N GLN A 37 3.38 -12.14 3.53
CA GLN A 37 3.87 -10.88 4.09
C GLN A 37 4.88 -11.08 5.23
N ILE A 38 4.72 -12.14 6.03
CA ILE A 38 5.52 -12.38 7.24
C ILE A 38 6.47 -13.54 6.98
N ALA A 39 7.76 -13.35 7.25
CA ALA A 39 8.73 -14.44 7.23
C ALA A 39 8.72 -15.23 8.54
N PRO A 40 9.29 -16.45 8.59
CA PRO A 40 9.36 -17.25 9.83
C PRO A 40 10.02 -16.54 11.02
N ASN A 41 10.92 -15.59 10.77
CA ASN A 41 11.56 -14.78 11.81
C ASN A 41 10.73 -13.54 12.23
N GLY A 42 9.54 -13.33 11.66
CA GLY A 42 8.64 -12.23 11.94
C GLY A 42 8.87 -10.96 11.10
N ASN A 43 9.93 -10.90 10.30
CA ASN A 43 10.16 -9.71 9.49
C ASN A 43 9.17 -9.62 8.31
N PHE A 44 9.15 -8.45 7.65
CA PHE A 44 8.36 -8.19 6.45
C PHE A 44 9.28 -8.04 5.23
N PRO A 45 9.65 -9.12 4.51
CA PRO A 45 10.67 -9.07 3.46
C PRO A 45 10.40 -8.03 2.37
N LEU A 46 9.13 -7.91 1.95
CA LEU A 46 8.72 -6.98 0.92
C LEU A 46 8.81 -5.52 1.38
N GLU A 47 8.59 -5.25 2.67
CA GLU A 47 8.68 -3.91 3.23
C GLU A 47 10.13 -3.52 3.54
N LEU A 48 10.97 -4.49 3.91
CA LEU A 48 12.41 -4.30 4.04
C LEU A 48 13.09 -3.93 2.71
N ALA A 49 12.55 -4.37 1.58
CA ALA A 49 13.04 -4.03 0.24
C ALA A 49 12.66 -2.61 -0.23
N ARG A 50 11.94 -1.84 0.59
CA ARG A 50 11.46 -0.49 0.22
C ARG A 50 12.48 0.59 0.56
N THR A 51 12.26 1.78 0.01
CA THR A 51 13.12 2.95 0.23
C THR A 51 13.07 3.51 1.65
N LYS A 52 12.05 3.17 2.44
CA LYS A 52 11.89 3.59 3.84
C LYS A 52 11.45 2.41 4.70
N PRO A 53 12.30 1.39 4.87
CA PRO A 53 11.87 0.07 5.31
C PRO A 53 11.23 0.08 6.70
N TYR A 54 11.78 0.85 7.64
CA TYR A 54 11.21 1.01 8.97
C TYR A 54 9.74 1.47 8.95
N GLY A 55 9.46 2.56 8.21
CA GLY A 55 8.11 3.13 8.11
C GLY A 55 7.13 2.19 7.41
N TYR A 56 7.58 1.47 6.37
CA TYR A 56 6.73 0.49 5.70
C TYR A 56 6.44 -0.74 6.57
N CYS A 57 7.42 -1.23 7.35
CA CYS A 57 7.20 -2.30 8.31
C CYS A 57 6.18 -1.90 9.39
N LEU A 58 6.29 -0.70 9.95
CA LEU A 58 5.31 -0.19 10.93
C LEU A 58 3.93 -0.03 10.32
N PHE A 59 3.83 0.53 9.12
CA PHE A 59 2.56 0.68 8.41
C PHE A 59 1.88 -0.67 8.17
N ASN A 60 2.65 -1.68 7.76
CA ASN A 60 2.11 -3.02 7.54
C ASN A 60 1.70 -3.70 8.85
N LEU A 61 2.50 -3.54 9.91
CA LEU A 61 2.18 -4.07 11.23
C LEU A 61 0.87 -3.48 11.77
N ASP A 62 0.67 -2.16 11.65
CA ASP A 62 -0.54 -1.47 12.08
C ASP A 62 -1.78 -1.93 11.30
N ALA A 63 -1.67 -2.04 9.97
CA ALA A 63 -2.76 -2.53 9.12
C ALA A 63 -3.15 -3.98 9.46
N MET A 64 -2.17 -4.87 9.66
CA MET A 64 -2.44 -6.26 10.00
C MET A 64 -2.94 -6.42 11.44
N GLY A 65 -2.46 -5.64 12.40
CA GLY A 65 -2.97 -5.61 13.77
C GLY A 65 -4.41 -5.10 13.84
N THR A 66 -4.75 -4.08 13.05
CA THR A 66 -6.13 -3.59 12.90
C THR A 66 -7.03 -4.65 12.28
N LEU A 67 -6.56 -5.37 11.26
CA LEU A 67 -7.27 -6.53 10.71
C LEU A 67 -7.54 -7.59 11.80
N CYS A 68 -6.56 -7.88 12.67
CA CYS A 68 -6.80 -8.79 13.78
C CYS A 68 -7.91 -8.32 14.71
N ALA A 69 -7.96 -7.02 15.02
CA ALA A 69 -9.01 -6.45 15.87
C ALA A 69 -10.40 -6.53 15.22
N ILE A 70 -10.50 -6.22 13.93
CA ILE A 70 -11.76 -6.26 13.16
C ILE A 70 -12.28 -7.69 13.01
N LEU A 71 -11.38 -8.62 12.73
CA LEU A 71 -11.72 -10.02 12.44
C LEU A 71 -11.89 -10.88 13.70
N ALA A 72 -11.52 -10.37 14.88
CA ALA A 72 -11.70 -11.09 16.14
C ALA A 72 -13.17 -11.48 16.37
N SER A 73 -13.36 -12.66 16.98
CA SER A 73 -14.65 -13.16 17.45
C SER A 73 -14.51 -13.77 18.84
N VAL A 74 -15.62 -14.11 19.49
CA VAL A 74 -15.62 -14.71 20.83
C VAL A 74 -14.91 -16.08 20.83
N SER A 75 -15.02 -16.83 19.75
CA SER A 75 -14.52 -18.22 19.64
C SER A 75 -13.19 -18.34 18.89
N ASP A 76 -12.82 -17.33 18.10
CA ASP A 76 -11.63 -17.36 17.25
C ASP A 76 -11.07 -15.96 17.05
N THR A 77 -9.76 -15.82 17.21
CA THR A 77 -9.05 -14.59 16.93
C THR A 77 -7.84 -14.89 16.06
N VAL A 78 -7.81 -14.24 14.90
CA VAL A 78 -6.66 -14.32 13.99
C VAL A 78 -5.38 -13.73 14.61
N TRP A 79 -5.46 -13.15 15.81
CA TRP A 79 -4.28 -12.74 16.60
C TRP A 79 -3.40 -13.94 16.98
N ILE A 80 -4.00 -15.05 17.40
CA ILE A 80 -3.26 -16.27 17.81
C ILE A 80 -2.92 -17.19 16.64
N PHE A 81 -3.36 -16.85 15.43
CA PHE A 81 -3.05 -17.61 14.22
C PHE A 81 -1.55 -17.65 13.97
N GLU A 82 -1.05 -18.84 13.68
CA GLU A 82 0.34 -19.10 13.34
C GLU A 82 0.40 -20.20 12.26
N THR A 83 1.22 -20.00 11.23
CA THR A 83 1.52 -21.06 10.26
C THR A 83 2.40 -22.13 10.88
N LEU A 84 2.49 -23.31 10.25
CA LEU A 84 3.34 -24.41 10.73
C LEU A 84 4.83 -24.02 10.89
N ASP A 85 5.30 -23.04 10.13
CA ASP A 85 6.67 -22.51 10.18
C ASP A 85 6.80 -21.23 11.03
N GLY A 86 5.79 -20.88 11.84
CA GLY A 86 5.89 -19.84 12.87
C GLY A 86 5.50 -18.43 12.44
N ARG A 87 4.88 -18.24 11.28
CA ARG A 87 4.46 -16.91 10.78
C ARG A 87 3.12 -16.54 11.39
N GLY A 88 3.05 -15.34 11.95
CA GLY A 88 1.83 -14.79 12.53
C GLY A 88 2.08 -13.37 13.03
N ILE A 89 1.02 -12.66 13.41
CA ILE A 89 1.16 -11.26 13.83
C ILE A 89 1.95 -11.12 15.12
N ARG A 90 1.84 -12.08 16.04
CA ARG A 90 2.69 -12.15 17.23
C ARG A 90 4.18 -12.11 16.88
N LYS A 91 4.60 -12.91 15.89
CA LYS A 91 5.98 -12.97 15.42
C LYS A 91 6.44 -11.64 14.82
N ALA A 92 5.55 -10.97 14.09
CA ALA A 92 5.84 -9.65 13.53
C ALA A 92 5.97 -8.57 14.60
N VAL A 93 5.14 -8.61 15.64
CA VAL A 93 5.28 -7.74 16.81
C VAL A 93 6.61 -8.02 17.52
N GLU A 94 6.96 -9.29 17.77
CA GLU A 94 8.24 -9.68 18.38
C GLU A 94 9.43 -9.13 17.59
N TYR A 95 9.39 -9.22 16.26
CA TYR A 95 10.43 -8.66 15.39
C TYR A 95 10.53 -7.13 15.50
N MET A 96 9.39 -6.43 15.49
CA MET A 96 9.37 -4.96 15.48
C MET A 96 9.58 -4.31 16.86
N PHE A 97 9.22 -5.00 17.95
CA PHE A 97 9.26 -4.50 19.32
C PHE A 97 10.57 -3.80 19.71
N PRO A 98 11.78 -4.37 19.50
CA PRO A 98 13.02 -3.70 19.89
C PRO A 98 13.27 -2.38 19.17
N PHE A 99 12.77 -2.24 17.93
CA PHE A 99 12.92 -1.02 17.13
C PHE A 99 11.85 0.02 17.46
N ILE A 100 10.67 -0.41 17.88
CA ILE A 100 9.63 0.49 18.41
C ILE A 100 10.08 1.08 19.75
N ALA A 101 10.63 0.24 20.63
CA ALA A 101 11.12 0.66 21.95
C ALA A 101 12.33 1.61 21.85
N ASP A 102 13.21 1.41 20.86
CA ASP A 102 14.33 2.29 20.57
C ASP A 102 14.64 2.30 19.07
N ASN A 103 14.18 3.36 18.37
CA ASN A 103 14.30 3.46 16.92
C ASN A 103 15.76 3.53 16.44
N ARG A 104 16.71 3.89 17.31
CA ARG A 104 18.15 3.96 16.99
C ARG A 104 18.74 2.59 16.72
N ARG A 105 18.08 1.52 17.18
CA ARG A 105 18.47 0.13 16.91
C ARG A 105 18.17 -0.30 15.48
N TRP A 106 17.41 0.48 14.73
CA TRP A 106 17.16 0.22 13.32
C TRP A 106 18.39 0.60 12.48
N LEU A 107 19.25 -0.37 12.21
CA LEU A 107 20.51 -0.15 11.46
C LEU A 107 20.38 -0.40 9.95
N LEU A 108 19.22 -0.88 9.47
CA LEU A 108 19.03 -1.17 8.05
C LEU A 108 18.91 0.13 7.26
N PRO A 109 19.83 0.42 6.33
CA PRO A 109 19.79 1.64 5.54
C PRO A 109 18.60 1.61 4.57
N ALA A 110 18.05 2.79 4.30
CA ALA A 110 17.13 2.99 3.20
C ALA A 110 17.80 2.56 1.87
N VAL A 111 17.17 1.66 1.12
CA VAL A 111 17.58 1.45 -0.28
C VAL A 111 17.32 2.76 -1.02
N ALA A 112 18.32 3.30 -1.72
CA ALA A 112 18.13 4.50 -2.52
C ALA A 112 16.93 4.27 -3.48
N PRO A 113 16.06 5.27 -3.70
CA PRO A 113 15.02 5.13 -4.71
C PRO A 113 15.70 4.74 -6.03
N ALA A 114 15.18 3.69 -6.68
CA ALA A 114 15.60 3.34 -8.04
C ALA A 114 15.64 4.65 -8.83
N GLY A 115 16.81 4.96 -9.39
CA GLY A 115 17.08 6.27 -9.95
C GLY A 115 15.91 6.68 -10.81
N ARG A 116 15.32 7.85 -10.53
CA ARG A 116 14.59 8.54 -11.59
C ARG A 116 15.64 8.72 -12.67
N ASP A 117 15.53 7.93 -13.73
CA ASP A 117 16.01 8.26 -15.04
C ASP A 117 15.80 9.76 -15.19
N SER A 118 16.91 10.47 -15.05
CA SER A 118 16.95 11.92 -15.11
C SER A 118 16.82 12.26 -16.60
N GLY A 119 15.68 11.91 -17.18
CA GLY A 119 15.20 12.51 -18.40
C GLY A 119 15.01 13.97 -18.07
N ALA A 120 16.06 14.74 -18.27
CA ALA A 120 15.95 16.18 -18.38
C ALA A 120 14.78 16.45 -19.32
N ILE A 121 13.71 17.06 -18.81
CA ILE A 121 12.70 17.67 -19.66
C ILE A 121 13.50 18.65 -20.54
N PRO A 122 13.55 18.51 -21.87
CA PRO A 122 14.20 19.51 -22.70
C PRO A 122 13.52 20.85 -22.41
N SER A 123 14.31 21.86 -22.04
CA SER A 123 13.83 23.16 -21.56
C SER A 123 13.16 24.04 -22.62
N GLN A 124 12.69 23.45 -23.72
CA GLN A 124 11.99 24.15 -24.78
C GLN A 124 10.65 23.47 -25.05
N LEU A 125 9.57 24.05 -24.51
CA LEU A 125 8.25 23.88 -25.11
C LEU A 125 8.32 24.39 -26.56
N PRO A 126 7.80 23.66 -27.56
CA PRO A 126 7.63 24.22 -28.88
C PRO A 126 6.73 25.46 -28.76
N LYS A 127 7.21 26.60 -29.27
CA LYS A 127 6.42 27.82 -29.38
C LYS A 127 5.15 27.47 -30.14
N ARG A 128 3.99 27.62 -29.51
CA ARG A 128 2.69 27.49 -30.17
C ARG A 128 2.67 28.51 -31.32
N SER A 129 2.67 28.02 -32.55
CA SER A 129 2.51 28.86 -33.75
C SER A 129 1.17 29.59 -33.64
N SER A 130 1.22 30.88 -33.31
CA SER A 130 0.10 31.79 -33.45
C SER A 130 0.17 32.42 -34.84
N GLU A 131 -0.40 31.76 -35.83
CA GLU A 131 -0.75 32.39 -37.10
C GLU A 131 -2.16 31.98 -37.49
N ILE A 132 -3.13 32.80 -37.06
CA ILE A 132 -4.32 33.06 -37.87
C ILE A 132 -4.41 34.58 -37.94
N SER A 133 -3.81 35.16 -38.98
CA SER A 133 -4.08 36.55 -39.38
C SER A 133 -5.44 36.60 -40.09
N PRO A 134 -6.32 37.57 -39.78
CA PRO A 134 -7.49 37.84 -40.59
C PRO A 134 -7.14 38.86 -41.68
N SER A 135 -7.04 38.40 -42.93
CA SER A 135 -7.26 39.24 -44.12
C SER A 135 -8.61 38.86 -44.71
N GLY A 136 -9.55 39.70 -45.09
CA GLY A 136 -9.63 41.15 -45.22
C GLY A 136 -10.94 41.45 -45.95
N SER A 137 -11.61 42.53 -45.56
CA SER A 137 -12.53 43.38 -46.36
C SER A 137 -13.46 42.78 -47.43
N ARG A 138 -14.74 42.74 -47.06
CA ARG A 138 -15.97 43.11 -47.80
C ARG A 138 -15.81 43.78 -49.19
N THR A 139 -16.51 43.25 -50.20
CA THR A 139 -17.20 44.04 -51.25
C THR A 139 -18.54 43.39 -51.61
N MET A 140 -19.61 44.21 -51.62
CA MET A 140 -20.92 43.89 -52.21
C MET A 140 -20.82 43.84 -53.74
N GLY A 141 -21.64 43.01 -54.38
CA GLY A 141 -21.94 43.03 -55.80
C GLY A 141 -23.11 42.10 -56.11
N ALA A 142 -24.12 42.64 -56.79
CA ALA A 142 -25.43 42.05 -57.02
C ALA A 142 -25.53 41.27 -58.35
N GLU A 143 -26.72 40.69 -58.55
CA GLU A 143 -27.36 40.28 -59.81
C GLU A 143 -27.15 38.83 -60.32
N GLY A 144 -28.28 38.22 -60.71
CA GLY A 144 -28.37 36.97 -61.47
C GLY A 144 -29.50 36.05 -61.04
#